data_AF-A0A2V6FJB2-F1
#
_entry.id   AF-A0A2V6FJB2-F1
#
_cell.length_a   1.000
_cell.length_b   1.000
_cell.length_c   1.000
_cell.angle_alpha   90.00
_cell.angle_beta   90.00
_cell.angle_gamma   90.00
#
_symmetry.space_group_name_H-M   'P 1'
#
loop_
_entity.id
_entity.type
_entity.pdbx_description
1 polymer ?
#
loop_
_entity_poly.entity_id
_entity_poly.type
_entity_poly.pdbx_seq_one_letter_code
_entity_poly.pdbx_strand_id
1 'polypeptide(L)'
;MKILPAVFLQALACLTMHDGEEPPAWAMKVLNERLSTRYELVQRLEPSFYVGDFNNDGKSDVALQIKEKTTAKVGIAIIEGGERKIKIIGAGKSFGNGGDDFSWMDAWSIRHSGKVDRLFVAKSEAASAVIYWDGSKYEWQ
;
A
#
# COMPACT_ATOMS: atom_id res chain seq x y z
N MET A 1 -14.59 65.12 9.77
CA MET A 1 -13.34 64.36 9.58
C MET A 1 -13.69 62.88 9.65
N LYS A 2 -13.76 62.19 8.51
CA LYS A 2 -14.12 60.77 8.40
C LYS A 2 -12.88 59.93 8.64
N ILE A 3 -12.92 59.04 9.63
CA ILE A 3 -11.90 58.00 9.81
C ILE A 3 -12.65 56.69 10.00
N LEU A 4 -12.68 55.86 8.94
CA LEU A 4 -12.95 54.43 9.07
C LEU A 4 -11.64 53.74 9.44
N PRO A 5 -11.64 52.77 10.36
CA PRO A 5 -10.65 51.71 10.34
C PRO A 5 -11.30 50.36 10.02
N ALA A 6 -10.89 49.87 8.86
CA ALA A 6 -10.49 48.49 8.58
C ALA A 6 -11.26 47.36 9.29
N VAL A 7 -12.18 46.76 8.55
CA VAL A 7 -12.60 45.37 8.75
C VAL A 7 -11.39 44.48 8.44
N PHE A 8 -10.72 43.98 9.48
CA PHE A 8 -9.71 42.94 9.34
C PHE A 8 -10.42 41.60 9.22
N LEU A 9 -10.76 41.23 7.97
CA LEU A 9 -11.30 39.91 7.66
C LEU A 9 -10.16 38.91 7.80
N GLN A 10 -10.03 38.26 8.96
CA GLN A 10 -9.19 37.07 9.07
C GLN A 10 -9.86 35.95 8.28
N ALA A 11 -9.38 35.74 7.06
CA ALA A 11 -9.59 34.50 6.35
C ALA A 11 -8.91 33.39 7.15
N LEU A 12 -9.71 32.63 7.91
CA LEU A 12 -9.26 31.36 8.46
C LEU A 12 -9.07 30.43 7.25
N ALA A 13 -7.84 30.36 6.74
CA ALA A 13 -7.47 29.32 5.80
C ALA A 13 -7.67 27.99 6.54
N CYS A 14 -8.74 27.28 6.20
CA CYS A 14 -8.91 25.88 6.54
C CYS A 14 -7.75 25.16 5.84
N LEU A 15 -6.63 24.96 6.54
CA LEU A 15 -5.67 23.94 6.12
C LEU A 15 -6.42 22.63 6.26
N THR A 16 -6.92 22.12 5.14
CA THR A 16 -7.15 20.69 5.02
C THR A 16 -5.78 20.03 5.15
N MET A 17 -5.38 19.72 6.39
CA MET A 17 -4.44 18.62 6.60
C MET A 17 -5.10 17.44 5.88
N HIS A 18 -4.52 17.04 4.75
CA HIS A 18 -4.77 15.70 4.26
C HIS A 18 -4.19 14.82 5.37
N ASP A 19 -5.03 14.35 6.28
CA ASP A 19 -4.71 13.18 7.09
C ASP A 19 -4.35 12.13 6.05
N GLY A 20 -3.05 11.83 5.94
CA GLY A 20 -2.59 10.77 5.06
C GLY A 20 -3.37 9.53 5.48
N GLU A 21 -4.05 8.90 4.53
CA GLU A 21 -4.87 7.73 4.83
C GLU A 21 -3.99 6.73 5.61
N GLU A 22 -4.42 6.33 6.81
CA GLU A 22 -3.70 5.36 7.62
C GLU A 22 -4.20 3.96 7.28
N PRO A 23 -3.32 2.94 7.20
CA PRO A 23 -3.77 1.57 7.02
C PRO A 23 -4.69 1.14 8.17
N PRO A 24 -5.66 0.23 7.93
CA PRO A 24 -6.57 -0.24 8.96
C PRO A 24 -5.81 -0.70 10.21
N ALA A 25 -6.26 -0.26 11.39
CA ALA A 25 -5.57 -0.53 12.66
C ALA A 25 -5.32 -2.03 12.92
N TRP A 26 -6.21 -2.90 12.44
CA TRP A 26 -6.02 -4.35 12.55
C TRP A 26 -4.84 -4.84 11.70
N ALA A 27 -4.61 -4.26 10.53
CA ALA A 27 -3.51 -4.63 9.64
C ALA A 27 -2.18 -4.13 10.22
N MET A 28 -2.19 -2.91 10.77
CA MET A 28 -1.04 -2.35 11.50
C MET A 28 -0.71 -3.18 12.74
N LYS A 29 -1.70 -3.66 13.49
CA LYS A 29 -1.48 -4.60 14.59
C LYS A 29 -0.80 -5.88 14.11
N VAL A 30 -1.28 -6.48 13.01
CA VAL A 30 -0.66 -7.68 12.42
C VAL A 30 0.78 -7.42 11.98
N LEU A 31 1.06 -6.29 11.31
CA LEU A 31 2.41 -5.87 10.94
C LEU A 31 3.31 -5.77 12.18
N ASN A 32 2.85 -5.06 13.20
CA ASN A 32 3.63 -4.81 14.42
C ASN A 32 3.91 -6.08 15.22
N GLU A 33 2.93 -6.98 15.34
CA GLU A 33 3.08 -8.19 16.15
C GLU A 33 3.83 -9.31 15.42
N ARG A 34 3.71 -9.40 14.08
CA ARG A 34 4.16 -10.58 13.33
C ARG A 34 5.28 -10.31 12.33
N LEU A 35 5.50 -9.06 11.93
CA LEU A 35 6.46 -8.71 10.88
C LEU A 35 7.52 -7.70 11.32
N SER A 36 7.29 -6.94 12.40
CA SER A 36 8.14 -5.82 12.84
C SER A 36 9.60 -6.17 13.15
N THR A 37 9.89 -7.43 13.47
CA THR A 37 11.28 -7.87 13.70
C THR A 37 12.12 -7.81 12.42
N ARG A 38 11.51 -7.98 11.25
CA ARG A 38 12.20 -8.05 9.96
C ARG A 38 11.81 -6.95 8.98
N TYR A 39 10.57 -6.47 9.06
CA TYR A 39 10.02 -5.51 8.11
C TYR A 39 9.51 -4.25 8.82
N GLU A 40 9.44 -3.16 8.08
CA GLU A 40 8.79 -1.92 8.49
C GLU A 40 7.89 -1.39 7.37
N LEU A 41 6.84 -0.66 7.73
CA LEU A 41 6.01 0.08 6.78
C LEU A 41 6.87 1.17 6.11
N VAL A 42 6.69 1.36 4.81
CA VAL A 42 7.29 2.48 4.08
C VAL A 42 6.24 3.18 3.21
N GLN A 43 6.33 4.50 3.12
CA GLN A 43 5.46 5.33 2.28
C GLN A 43 6.26 5.82 1.07
N ARG A 44 6.61 4.90 0.16
CA ARG A 44 7.46 5.22 -0.99
C ARG A 44 6.63 5.73 -2.18
N LEU A 45 5.48 5.12 -2.41
CA LEU A 45 4.49 5.51 -3.40
C LEU A 45 3.19 5.88 -2.69
N GLU A 46 2.41 6.80 -3.25
CA GLU A 46 1.10 7.16 -2.71
C GLU A 46 -0.05 6.58 -3.55
N PRO A 47 -1.11 6.04 -2.91
CA PRO A 47 -1.25 5.80 -1.48
C PRO A 47 -0.24 4.76 -0.96
N SER A 48 0.11 4.84 0.32
CA SER A 48 1.08 3.91 0.94
C SER A 48 0.55 2.48 1.14
N PHE A 49 -0.76 2.28 1.03
CA PHE A 49 -1.43 0.99 1.09
C PHE A 49 -2.66 0.94 0.18
N TYR A 50 -3.20 -0.26 -0.05
CA TYR A 50 -4.50 -0.47 -0.68
C TYR A 50 -5.34 -1.47 0.12
N VAL A 51 -6.65 -1.27 0.11
CA VAL A 51 -7.65 -2.19 0.67
C VAL A 51 -8.41 -2.82 -0.49
N GLY A 52 -8.62 -4.13 -0.44
CA GLY A 52 -9.33 -4.88 -1.48
C GLY A 52 -9.60 -6.32 -1.04
N ASP A 53 -10.33 -7.10 -1.83
CA ASP A 53 -10.46 -8.55 -1.65
C ASP A 53 -9.50 -9.26 -2.61
N PHE A 54 -8.25 -9.45 -2.17
CA PHE A 54 -7.16 -9.95 -3.01
C PHE A 54 -7.14 -11.48 -3.08
N ASN A 55 -7.71 -12.19 -2.10
CA ASN A 55 -7.81 -13.65 -2.07
C ASN A 55 -9.22 -14.20 -2.42
N ASN A 56 -10.20 -13.32 -2.65
CA ASN A 56 -11.60 -13.65 -2.97
C ASN A 56 -12.33 -14.41 -1.86
N ASP A 57 -12.05 -14.08 -0.59
CA ASP A 57 -12.74 -14.65 0.59
C ASP A 57 -13.94 -13.82 1.07
N GLY A 58 -14.21 -12.68 0.42
CA GLY A 58 -15.29 -11.76 0.76
C GLY A 58 -15.00 -10.86 1.95
N LYS A 59 -13.76 -10.83 2.46
CA LYS A 59 -13.29 -9.90 3.49
C LYS A 59 -12.28 -8.94 2.88
N SER A 60 -12.22 -7.73 3.43
CA SER A 60 -11.23 -6.75 3.02
C SER A 60 -9.84 -7.13 3.55
N ASP A 61 -8.94 -7.39 2.62
CA ASP A 61 -7.50 -7.53 2.79
C ASP A 61 -6.82 -6.17 2.72
N VAL A 62 -5.53 -6.14 3.09
CA VAL A 62 -4.69 -4.93 3.00
C VAL A 62 -3.35 -5.26 2.37
N ALA A 63 -2.98 -4.50 1.33
CA ALA A 63 -1.64 -4.50 0.75
C ALA A 63 -0.86 -3.31 1.29
N LEU A 64 0.25 -3.55 1.99
CA LEU A 64 1.12 -2.54 2.58
C LEU A 64 2.47 -2.50 1.85
N GLN A 65 2.96 -1.31 1.52
CA GLN A 65 4.36 -1.16 1.13
C GLN A 65 5.26 -1.37 2.35
N ILE A 66 6.22 -2.29 2.22
CA ILE A 66 7.16 -2.63 3.29
C ILE A 66 8.59 -2.63 2.81
N LYS A 67 9.52 -2.51 3.76
CA LYS A 67 10.95 -2.65 3.52
C LYS A 67 11.54 -3.66 4.50
N GLU A 68 12.40 -4.55 4.01
CA GLU A 68 13.20 -5.42 4.87
C GLU A 68 14.30 -4.59 5.54
N LYS A 69 14.36 -4.63 6.88
CA LYS A 69 15.26 -3.79 7.68
C LYS A 69 16.74 -4.02 7.37
N THR A 70 17.15 -5.27 7.13
CA THR A 70 18.56 -5.63 6.96
C THR A 70 19.09 -5.30 5.57
N THR A 71 18.31 -5.55 4.51
CA THR A 71 18.78 -5.39 3.13
C THR A 71 18.28 -4.10 2.47
N ALA A 72 17.36 -3.38 3.12
CA ALA A 72 16.62 -2.25 2.58
C ALA A 72 15.80 -2.56 1.31
N LYS A 73 15.65 -3.84 0.92
CA LYS A 73 14.82 -4.24 -0.22
C LYS A 73 13.36 -3.92 0.06
N VAL A 74 12.69 -3.41 -0.95
CA VAL A 74 11.28 -3.00 -0.89
C VAL A 74 10.39 -4.12 -1.40
N GLY A 75 9.19 -4.23 -0.86
CA GLY A 75 8.20 -5.21 -1.27
C GLY A 75 6.81 -4.82 -0.80
N ILE A 76 5.90 -5.78 -0.89
CA ILE A 76 4.50 -5.63 -0.48
C ILE A 76 4.15 -6.76 0.49
N ALA A 77 3.50 -6.40 1.59
CA ALA A 77 2.84 -7.34 2.48
C ALA A 77 1.34 -7.33 2.19
N ILE A 78 0.79 -8.45 1.73
CA ILE A 78 -0.65 -8.65 1.60
C ILE A 78 -1.12 -9.40 2.84
N ILE A 79 -1.98 -8.76 3.63
CA ILE A 79 -2.53 -9.30 4.87
C ILE A 79 -4.02 -9.56 4.67
N GLU A 80 -4.40 -10.82 4.80
CA GLU A 80 -5.78 -11.25 4.55
C GLU A 80 -6.73 -10.81 5.67
N GLY A 81 -7.95 -10.40 5.28
CA GLY A 81 -9.05 -9.97 6.12
C GLY A 81 -9.60 -11.10 6.99
N GLY A 82 -9.75 -12.29 6.41
CA GLY A 82 -10.27 -13.49 7.07
C GLY A 82 -9.26 -14.13 8.01
N GLU A 83 -8.50 -15.10 7.52
CA GLU A 83 -7.60 -15.94 8.33
C GLU A 83 -6.33 -15.22 8.83
N ARG A 84 -6.15 -13.95 8.48
CA ARG A 84 -4.92 -13.18 8.76
C ARG A 84 -3.67 -13.85 8.22
N LYS A 85 -3.76 -14.59 7.12
CA LYS A 85 -2.57 -15.04 6.39
C LYS A 85 -1.81 -13.83 5.84
N ILE A 86 -0.50 -13.98 5.71
CA ILE A 86 0.39 -12.93 5.25
C ILE A 86 1.18 -13.46 4.07
N LYS A 87 1.09 -12.77 2.94
CA LYS A 87 1.99 -12.97 1.80
C LYS A 87 2.96 -11.81 1.72
N ILE A 88 4.26 -12.12 1.75
CA ILE A 88 5.32 -11.16 1.43
C ILE A 88 5.81 -11.44 0.01
N ILE A 89 5.84 -10.40 -0.82
CA ILE A 89 6.37 -10.40 -2.19
C ILE A 89 7.38 -9.27 -2.34
N GLY A 90 8.53 -9.54 -2.95
CA GLY A 90 9.68 -8.64 -2.82
C GLY A 90 10.22 -8.63 -1.40
N ALA A 91 10.85 -7.52 -0.99
CA ALA A 91 11.47 -7.34 0.33
C ALA A 91 12.37 -8.52 0.75
N GLY A 92 13.24 -8.98 -0.16
CA GLY A 92 14.12 -10.12 0.04
C GLY A 92 13.47 -11.49 -0.23
N LYS A 93 12.25 -11.53 -0.80
CA LYS A 93 11.61 -12.74 -1.31
C LYS A 93 11.30 -12.62 -2.80
N SER A 94 12.00 -13.42 -3.61
CA SER A 94 11.76 -13.46 -5.06
C SER A 94 10.30 -13.75 -5.39
N PHE A 95 9.73 -12.97 -6.30
CA PHE A 95 8.35 -13.13 -6.74
C PHE A 95 8.19 -12.81 -8.22
N GLY A 96 7.88 -13.84 -9.03
CA GLY A 96 7.73 -13.72 -10.48
C GLY A 96 8.93 -13.04 -11.15
N ASN A 97 8.66 -12.25 -12.18
CA ASN A 97 9.68 -11.46 -12.88
C ASN A 97 10.05 -10.16 -12.14
N GLY A 98 9.36 -9.83 -11.03
CA GLY A 98 9.65 -8.65 -10.22
C GLY A 98 10.89 -8.77 -9.34
N GLY A 99 11.50 -9.96 -9.28
CA GLY A 99 12.66 -10.23 -8.44
C GLY A 99 12.32 -10.21 -6.95
N ASP A 100 13.32 -9.96 -6.11
CA ASP A 100 13.20 -9.91 -4.65
C ASP A 100 13.24 -8.49 -4.08
N ASP A 101 13.39 -7.47 -4.92
CA ASP A 101 13.39 -6.07 -4.55
C ASP A 101 12.49 -5.27 -5.50
N PHE A 102 11.40 -4.72 -4.96
CA PHE A 102 10.47 -3.88 -5.70
C PHE A 102 10.86 -2.40 -5.62
N SER A 103 12.11 -2.06 -5.34
CA SER A 103 12.61 -0.67 -5.46
C SER A 103 12.51 -0.11 -6.89
N TRP A 104 12.32 -0.97 -7.90
CA TRP A 104 12.16 -0.60 -9.30
C TRP A 104 10.80 0.01 -9.66
N MET A 105 9.71 -0.28 -8.91
CA MET A 105 8.39 0.27 -9.23
C MET A 105 8.35 1.78 -8.96
N ASP A 106 7.73 2.58 -9.81
CA ASP A 106 7.44 4.00 -9.56
C ASP A 106 5.93 4.30 -9.55
N ALA A 107 5.11 3.28 -9.85
CA ALA A 107 3.66 3.36 -9.77
C ALA A 107 3.09 2.03 -9.28
N TRP A 108 2.00 2.11 -8.51
CA TRP A 108 1.21 0.96 -8.12
C TRP A 108 -0.25 1.34 -7.89
N SER A 109 -1.18 0.43 -8.20
CA SER A 109 -2.62 0.66 -8.04
C SER A 109 -3.38 -0.62 -7.77
N ILE A 110 -4.59 -0.51 -7.25
CA ILE A 110 -5.57 -1.60 -7.26
C ILE A 110 -6.39 -1.56 -8.55
N ARG A 111 -6.76 -2.74 -9.05
CA ARG A 111 -7.75 -2.91 -10.12
C ARG A 111 -8.86 -3.83 -9.62
N HIS A 112 -10.05 -3.28 -9.47
CA HIS A 112 -11.26 -4.03 -9.18
C HIS A 112 -11.72 -4.74 -10.46
N SER A 113 -11.41 -6.03 -10.60
CA SER A 113 -11.67 -6.79 -11.83
C SER A 113 -12.33 -8.13 -11.53
N GLY A 114 -13.62 -8.21 -11.84
CA GLY A 114 -14.40 -9.42 -11.59
C GLY A 114 -14.61 -9.65 -10.10
N LYS A 115 -14.29 -10.86 -9.63
CA LYS A 115 -14.48 -11.24 -8.22
C LYS A 115 -13.27 -10.95 -7.33
N VAL A 116 -12.08 -10.75 -7.93
CA VAL A 116 -10.81 -10.67 -7.20
C VAL A 116 -10.13 -9.37 -7.53
N ASP A 117 -9.76 -8.62 -6.51
CA ASP A 117 -8.96 -7.42 -6.68
C ASP A 117 -7.52 -7.76 -7.04
N ARG A 118 -6.91 -6.92 -7.88
CA ARG A 118 -5.56 -7.16 -8.39
C ARG A 118 -4.66 -5.97 -8.10
N LEU A 119 -3.39 -6.24 -7.80
CA LEU A 119 -2.38 -5.20 -7.62
C LEU A 119 -1.65 -5.00 -8.95
N PHE A 120 -1.73 -3.80 -9.49
CA PHE A 120 -0.91 -3.37 -10.60
C PHE A 120 0.36 -2.72 -10.06
N VAL A 121 1.52 -3.13 -10.57
CA VAL A 121 2.83 -2.55 -10.24
C VAL A 121 3.56 -2.20 -11.52
N ALA A 122 4.21 -1.05 -11.56
CA ALA A 122 4.86 -0.58 -12.78
C ALA A 122 6.11 0.26 -12.51
N LYS A 123 7.01 0.23 -13.48
CA LYS A 123 8.01 1.25 -13.74
C LYS A 123 7.60 1.95 -15.02
N SER A 124 7.31 3.23 -14.91
CA SER A 124 6.80 4.09 -15.98
C SER A 124 7.69 3.95 -17.21
N GLU A 125 7.05 3.77 -18.36
CA GLU A 125 7.73 3.63 -19.67
C GLU A 125 8.68 2.43 -19.82
N ALA A 126 8.69 1.47 -18.89
CA ALA A 126 9.61 0.33 -18.94
C ALA A 126 8.91 -1.03 -18.82
N ALA A 127 8.19 -1.25 -17.71
CA ALA A 127 7.59 -2.55 -17.43
C ALA A 127 6.42 -2.40 -16.47
N SER A 128 5.46 -3.32 -16.57
CA SER A 128 4.37 -3.44 -15.61
C SER A 128 4.00 -4.89 -15.40
N ALA A 129 3.37 -5.17 -14.27
CA ALA A 129 2.79 -6.46 -13.97
C ALA A 129 1.50 -6.31 -13.18
N VAL A 130 0.72 -7.38 -13.21
CA VAL A 130 -0.44 -7.60 -12.37
C VAL A 130 -0.14 -8.75 -11.43
N ILE A 131 -0.27 -8.49 -10.14
CA ILE A 131 -0.22 -9.48 -9.09
C ILE A 131 -1.67 -9.82 -8.74
N TYR A 132 -2.02 -11.10 -8.82
CA TYR A 132 -3.39 -11.57 -8.63
C TYR A 132 -3.41 -12.94 -7.95
N TRP A 133 -4.53 -13.28 -7.34
CA TRP A 133 -4.79 -14.61 -6.80
C TRP A 133 -5.36 -15.54 -7.87
N ASP A 134 -4.74 -16.70 -8.06
CA ASP A 134 -5.14 -17.71 -9.06
C ASP A 134 -6.23 -18.68 -8.57
N GLY A 135 -6.68 -18.54 -7.32
CA GLY A 135 -7.54 -19.49 -6.61
C GLY A 135 -6.81 -20.28 -5.52
N SER A 136 -5.47 -20.28 -5.52
CA SER A 136 -4.63 -21.03 -4.57
C SER A 136 -3.40 -20.26 -4.06
N LYS A 137 -2.84 -19.36 -4.87
CA LYS A 137 -1.68 -18.54 -4.54
C LYS A 137 -1.68 -17.23 -5.34
N TYR A 138 -0.87 -16.28 -4.86
CA TYR A 138 -0.54 -15.07 -5.60
C TYR A 138 0.44 -15.38 -6.73
N GLU A 139 0.13 -14.90 -7.92
CA GLU A 139 0.89 -15.07 -9.15
C GLU A 139 1.28 -13.73 -9.78
N TRP A 140 2.30 -13.79 -10.64
CA TRP A 140 2.80 -12.66 -11.41
C TRP A 140 2.39 -12.79 -12.87
N GLN A 141 1.77 -11.75 -13.43
CA GLN A 141 1.41 -11.66 -14.84
C GLN A 141 1.92 -10.38 -15.50
#